data_AF-A0AAN8BHG8-F1
#
_entry.id   AF-A0AAN8BHG8-F1
#
_cell.length_a   1.000
_cell.length_b   1.000
_cell.length_c   1.000
_cell.angle_alpha   90.00
_cell.angle_beta   90.00
_cell.angle_gamma   90.00
#
_symmetry.space_group_name_H-M   'P 1'
#
loop_
_entity.id
_entity.type
_entity.pdbx_description
1 polymer ?
#
loop_
_entity_poly.entity_id
_entity_poly.type
_entity_poly.pdbx_seq_one_letter_code
_entity_poly.pdbx_strand_id
1 'polypeptide(L)'
;MTATSSSLRFSGCFVTLLIWAGCTSVVCLVDEKLTAQPTIDTTHGDIPLPLSFACGTNAHSCMEYCRICQDYFGAPTMLCLHTLLQYRCISKFNNSMTSMKSTNWCTWGNVSNYYSNLSHCTEEISDCLMIPWPNPLVEQTFVDIHSRFFKECPSEELSDPPPVIVMALVITPICLIPLMVSLVVLKTKNGDGSS
;
A
#
# COMPACT_ATOMS: atom_id res chain seq x y z
N MET A 1 -45.83 3.45 47.24
CA MET A 1 -44.65 4.27 47.57
C MET A 1 -43.60 3.96 46.51
N THR A 2 -43.71 4.67 45.38
CA THR A 2 -42.82 5.78 44.97
C THR A 2 -41.56 5.26 44.29
N ALA A 3 -41.62 5.33 42.96
CA ALA A 3 -40.51 5.20 42.04
C ALA A 3 -39.43 6.26 42.34
N THR A 4 -38.17 5.84 42.32
CA THR A 4 -37.03 6.74 42.18
C THR A 4 -36.55 6.69 40.74
N SER A 5 -36.88 7.74 40.00
CA SER A 5 -36.33 8.02 38.69
C SER A 5 -34.88 8.49 38.83
N SER A 6 -33.95 7.86 38.12
CA SER A 6 -32.63 8.43 37.84
C SER A 6 -32.45 8.48 36.33
N SER A 7 -32.47 9.70 35.83
CA SER A 7 -32.44 10.13 34.44
C SER A 7 -31.10 9.81 33.74
N LEU A 8 -31.15 9.10 32.61
CA LEU A 8 -30.07 9.06 31.63
C LEU A 8 -29.96 10.43 30.95
N ARG A 9 -28.82 11.11 31.14
CA ARG A 9 -28.42 12.26 30.33
C ARG A 9 -27.69 11.73 29.09
N PHE A 10 -28.44 11.51 28.00
CA PHE A 10 -27.83 11.42 26.67
C PHE A 10 -27.41 12.83 26.25
N SER A 11 -26.11 13.13 26.28
CA SER A 11 -25.55 14.38 25.80
C SER A 11 -25.45 14.32 24.27
N GLY A 12 -26.42 14.92 23.60
CA GLY A 12 -26.39 15.16 22.16
C GLY A 12 -25.31 16.17 21.80
N CYS A 13 -24.22 15.67 21.21
CA CYS A 13 -23.22 16.45 20.47
C CYS A 13 -22.83 15.73 19.17
N PHE A 14 -23.82 15.12 18.51
CA PHE A 14 -23.74 14.79 17.10
C PHE A 14 -24.69 15.73 16.36
N VAL A 15 -24.26 16.22 15.19
CA VAL A 15 -25.02 17.01 14.21
C VAL A 15 -24.95 18.55 14.36
N THR A 16 -23.76 19.18 14.29
CA THR A 16 -23.64 20.59 13.81
C THR A 16 -22.24 20.98 13.29
N LEU A 17 -21.51 20.11 12.56
CA LEU A 17 -20.18 20.48 12.01
C LEU A 17 -20.00 20.23 10.50
N LEU A 18 -21.10 20.14 9.74
CA LEU A 18 -21.06 19.88 8.29
C LEU A 18 -21.54 21.02 7.39
N ILE A 19 -21.57 22.28 7.85
CA ILE A 19 -22.01 23.39 7.00
C ILE A 19 -21.28 24.70 7.34
N TRP A 20 -20.00 24.83 6.99
CA TRP A 20 -19.41 26.12 6.60
C TRP A 20 -18.01 25.93 6.01
N ALA A 21 -17.73 26.66 4.93
CA ALA A 21 -16.45 26.86 4.26
C ALA A 21 -16.12 25.75 3.24
N GLY A 22 -16.55 25.85 1.98
CA GLY A 22 -16.61 27.06 1.15
C GLY A 22 -15.44 26.99 0.18
N CYS A 23 -15.76 26.62 -1.06
CA CYS A 23 -14.87 26.63 -2.22
C CYS A 23 -13.98 27.88 -2.23
N THR A 24 -12.67 27.66 -2.27
CA THR A 24 -11.74 28.66 -2.79
C THR A 24 -11.12 28.11 -4.07
N SER A 25 -11.61 28.64 -5.18
CA SER A 25 -11.06 28.46 -6.51
C SER A 25 -9.58 28.88 -6.50
N VAL A 26 -8.70 27.98 -6.92
CA VAL A 26 -7.30 28.31 -7.19
C VAL A 26 -7.28 29.18 -8.44
N VAL A 27 -7.03 30.47 -8.24
CA VAL A 27 -6.73 31.43 -9.30
C VAL A 27 -5.35 31.08 -9.86
N CYS A 28 -5.30 30.53 -11.07
CA CYS A 28 -4.06 30.42 -11.82
C CYS A 28 -3.64 31.83 -12.26
N LEU A 29 -2.60 32.35 -11.59
CA LEU A 29 -1.91 33.57 -11.99
C LEU A 29 -1.03 33.23 -13.19
N VAL A 30 -1.45 33.70 -14.37
CA VAL A 30 -0.61 33.74 -15.57
C VAL A 30 0.38 34.88 -15.37
N ASP A 31 1.67 34.58 -15.36
CA ASP A 31 2.70 35.59 -15.62
C ASP A 31 3.71 35.07 -16.65
N GLU A 32 4.30 36.02 -17.34
CA GLU A 32 4.67 36.03 -18.73
C GLU A 32 6.20 35.90 -18.86
N LYS A 33 6.63 35.04 -19.80
CA LYS A 33 7.83 35.23 -20.65
C LYS A 33 9.20 35.38 -19.97
N LEU A 34 10.06 34.40 -20.28
CA LEU A 34 11.43 34.72 -20.69
C LEU A 34 11.94 33.69 -21.71
N THR A 35 11.99 34.16 -22.95
CA THR A 35 12.77 33.62 -24.06
C THR A 35 14.21 33.37 -23.66
N ALA A 36 14.68 32.13 -23.84
CA ALA A 36 16.10 31.82 -23.97
C ALA A 36 16.29 30.75 -25.04
N GLN A 37 16.84 31.17 -26.17
CA GLN A 37 17.38 30.32 -27.22
C GLN A 37 18.76 29.80 -26.77
N PRO A 38 19.16 28.56 -27.09
CA PRO A 38 20.59 28.26 -27.17
C PRO A 38 21.02 27.84 -28.57
N THR A 39 22.06 28.56 -28.97
CA THR A 39 23.06 28.41 -30.02
C THR A 39 23.42 26.97 -30.37
N ILE A 40 23.53 26.70 -31.68
CA ILE A 40 24.19 25.52 -32.24
C ILE A 40 25.70 25.70 -32.05
N ASP A 41 26.36 24.76 -31.38
CA ASP A 41 27.81 24.54 -31.54
C ASP A 41 28.06 23.07 -31.85
N THR A 42 28.91 22.83 -32.85
CA THR A 42 29.08 21.55 -33.52
C THR A 42 30.35 20.90 -33.00
N THR A 43 30.23 19.85 -32.18
CA THR A 43 31.33 18.93 -31.90
C THR A 43 30.84 17.49 -31.95
N HIS A 44 31.47 16.70 -32.82
CA HIS A 44 31.19 15.30 -33.10
C HIS A 44 31.54 14.42 -31.89
N GLY A 45 30.52 13.84 -31.29
CA GLY A 45 30.53 12.84 -30.24
C GLY A 45 29.08 12.73 -29.81
N ASP A 46 28.41 11.59 -30.09
CA ASP A 46 26.96 11.45 -30.03
C ASP A 46 26.35 12.03 -28.75
N ILE A 47 25.90 13.30 -28.83
CA ILE A 47 25.23 13.98 -27.73
C ILE A 47 23.87 13.31 -27.64
N PRO A 48 23.53 12.66 -26.52
CA PRO A 48 22.24 12.03 -26.37
C PRO A 48 21.17 13.11 -26.57
N LEU A 49 20.29 12.95 -27.57
CA LEU A 49 19.23 13.93 -27.83
C LEU A 49 18.51 14.28 -26.52
N PRO A 50 18.16 15.56 -26.30
CA PRO A 50 17.44 15.97 -25.12
C PRO A 50 16.07 15.28 -25.08
N LEU A 51 15.62 14.93 -23.88
CA LEU A 51 14.29 14.37 -23.66
C LEU A 51 13.22 15.40 -24.02
N SER A 52 12.21 14.95 -24.77
CA SER A 52 11.02 15.77 -25.10
C SER A 52 10.02 15.89 -23.96
N PHE A 53 10.26 15.18 -22.85
CA PHE A 53 9.37 15.09 -21.69
C PHE A 53 10.16 15.01 -20.38
N ALA A 54 9.48 15.26 -19.26
CA ALA A 54 10.07 15.18 -17.93
C ALA A 54 10.34 13.72 -17.53
N CYS A 55 11.54 13.46 -16.99
CA CYS A 55 11.94 12.15 -16.50
C CYS A 55 12.25 12.22 -15.00
N GLY A 56 11.92 11.17 -14.26
CA GLY A 56 12.26 11.05 -12.83
C GLY A 56 13.77 10.99 -12.60
N THR A 57 14.20 11.44 -11.43
CA THR A 57 15.62 11.44 -11.01
C THR A 57 15.91 10.50 -9.84
N ASN A 58 14.92 9.72 -9.41
CA ASN A 58 14.98 8.93 -8.17
C ASN A 58 15.91 7.72 -8.27
N ALA A 59 16.13 7.19 -9.48
CA ALA A 59 17.00 6.04 -9.72
C ALA A 59 17.98 6.31 -10.87
N HIS A 60 19.17 5.69 -10.77
CA HIS A 60 20.20 5.79 -11.81
C HIS A 60 19.73 5.25 -13.18
N SER A 61 18.76 4.34 -13.18
CA SER A 61 18.19 3.74 -14.40
C SER A 61 17.03 4.55 -15.02
N CYS A 62 16.54 5.62 -14.38
CA CYS A 62 15.42 6.39 -14.93
C CYS A 62 15.71 6.96 -16.31
N MET A 63 16.91 7.50 -16.49
CA MET A 63 17.32 8.05 -17.79
C MET A 63 17.31 6.98 -18.89
N GLU A 64 17.70 5.74 -18.60
CA GLU A 64 17.65 4.64 -19.56
C GLU A 64 16.20 4.35 -19.99
N TYR A 65 15.29 4.24 -19.03
CA TYR A 65 13.87 3.98 -19.30
C TYR A 65 13.20 5.11 -20.09
N CYS A 66 13.46 6.36 -19.72
CA CYS A 66 12.93 7.53 -20.42
C CYS A 66 13.46 7.59 -21.87
N ARG A 67 14.75 7.31 -22.10
CA ARG A 67 15.30 7.26 -23.46
C ARG A 67 14.65 6.16 -24.30
N ILE A 68 14.46 4.97 -23.73
CA ILE A 68 13.73 3.88 -24.42
C ILE A 68 12.32 4.35 -24.81
N CYS A 69 11.59 5.01 -23.91
CA CYS A 69 10.26 5.53 -24.26
C CYS A 69 10.30 6.62 -25.33
N GLN A 70 11.31 7.49 -25.31
CA GLN A 70 11.49 8.51 -26.32
C GLN A 70 11.79 7.90 -27.70
N ASP A 71 12.78 7.00 -27.76
CA ASP A 71 13.31 6.48 -29.02
C ASP A 71 12.32 5.56 -29.73
N TYR A 72 11.57 4.74 -28.97
CA TYR A 72 10.64 3.76 -29.55
C TYR A 72 9.17 4.22 -29.58
N PHE A 73 8.76 5.08 -28.65
CA PHE A 73 7.34 5.46 -28.49
C PHE A 73 7.11 6.97 -28.62
N GLY A 74 8.16 7.80 -28.63
CA GLY A 74 8.09 9.26 -28.67
C GLY A 74 7.63 9.93 -27.37
N ALA A 75 7.10 9.18 -26.40
CA ALA A 75 6.52 9.69 -25.16
C ALA A 75 6.41 8.58 -24.07
N PRO A 76 6.30 8.95 -22.78
CA PRO A 76 6.09 8.01 -21.66
C PRO A 76 4.63 7.53 -21.62
N THR A 77 4.23 6.74 -22.61
CA THR A 77 2.87 6.20 -22.72
C THR A 77 2.70 4.94 -21.88
N MET A 78 1.44 4.56 -21.60
CA MET A 78 1.12 3.27 -20.96
C MET A 78 1.66 2.07 -21.76
N LEU A 79 1.81 2.19 -23.09
CA LEU A 79 2.40 1.15 -23.93
C LEU A 79 3.91 1.00 -23.68
N CYS A 80 4.63 2.12 -23.52
CA CYS A 80 6.03 2.06 -23.14
C CYS A 80 6.19 1.45 -21.74
N LEU A 81 5.39 1.91 -20.77
CA LEU A 81 5.39 1.36 -19.42
C LEU A 81 5.17 -0.15 -19.45
N HIS A 82 4.13 -0.63 -20.15
CA HIS A 82 3.87 -2.07 -20.30
C HIS A 82 5.08 -2.83 -20.84
N THR A 83 5.72 -2.32 -21.90
CA THR A 83 6.89 -2.97 -22.50
C THR A 83 8.06 -3.07 -21.52
N LEU A 84 8.34 -1.99 -20.79
CA LEU A 84 9.39 -1.97 -19.77
C LEU A 84 9.09 -2.91 -18.60
N LEU A 85 7.85 -2.89 -18.09
CA LEU A 85 7.42 -3.78 -17.01
C LEU A 85 7.55 -5.25 -17.42
N GLN A 86 7.11 -5.61 -18.64
CA GLN A 86 7.21 -6.97 -19.16
C GLN A 86 8.65 -7.46 -19.22
N TYR A 87 9.55 -6.65 -19.77
CA TYR A 87 10.94 -7.05 -19.98
C TYR A 87 11.77 -7.03 -18.69
N ARG A 88 11.64 -5.97 -17.86
CA ARG A 88 12.52 -5.75 -16.70
C ARG A 88 12.01 -6.37 -15.41
N CYS A 89 10.70 -6.33 -15.18
CA CYS A 89 10.11 -6.75 -13.90
C CYS A 89 9.46 -8.13 -14.01
N ILE A 90 8.48 -8.27 -14.91
CA ILE A 90 7.61 -9.45 -15.02
C ILE A 90 8.40 -10.67 -15.51
N SER A 91 9.27 -10.51 -16.52
CA SER A 91 10.14 -11.59 -17.00
C SER A 91 11.03 -12.16 -15.89
N LYS A 92 11.66 -11.29 -15.09
CA LYS A 92 12.50 -11.68 -13.96
C LYS A 92 11.71 -12.41 -12.87
N PHE A 93 10.52 -11.90 -12.54
CA PHE A 93 9.61 -12.55 -11.60
C PHE A 93 9.18 -13.93 -12.10
N ASN A 94 8.73 -14.03 -13.35
CA ASN A 94 8.31 -15.28 -13.97
C ASN A 94 9.42 -16.32 -13.93
N ASN A 95 10.65 -15.97 -14.34
CA ASN A 95 11.79 -16.87 -14.32
C ASN A 95 12.07 -17.41 -12.91
N SER A 96 11.99 -16.53 -11.91
CA SER A 96 12.17 -16.90 -10.50
C SER A 96 11.08 -17.88 -10.03
N MET A 97 9.81 -17.57 -10.33
CA MET A 97 8.67 -18.41 -9.95
C MET A 97 8.67 -19.76 -10.68
N THR A 98 9.02 -19.81 -11.96
CA THR A 98 9.08 -21.06 -12.73
C THR A 98 10.24 -21.97 -12.34
N SER A 99 11.31 -21.40 -11.77
CA SER A 99 12.42 -22.19 -11.23
C SER A 99 12.07 -22.89 -9.92
N MET A 100 11.03 -22.42 -9.24
CA MET A 100 10.54 -22.94 -7.98
C MET A 100 9.49 -24.04 -8.21
N LYS A 101 9.47 -25.05 -7.33
CA LYS A 101 8.40 -26.06 -7.32
C LYS A 101 7.04 -25.40 -7.02
N SER A 102 5.98 -25.81 -7.72
CA SER A 102 4.64 -25.27 -7.52
C SER A 102 4.11 -25.37 -6.09
N THR A 103 4.51 -26.42 -5.35
CA THR A 103 4.19 -26.60 -3.93
C THR A 103 4.66 -25.47 -3.03
N ASN A 104 5.71 -24.76 -3.44
CA ASN A 104 6.32 -23.69 -2.65
C ASN A 104 5.70 -22.32 -2.93
N TRP A 105 4.87 -22.18 -3.98
CA TRP A 105 4.22 -20.91 -4.32
C TRP A 105 3.26 -20.46 -3.22
N CYS A 106 2.58 -21.39 -2.54
CA CYS A 106 1.59 -21.06 -1.52
C CYS A 106 2.18 -20.70 -0.15
N THR A 107 3.49 -20.87 0.04
CA THR A 107 4.16 -20.41 1.26
C THR A 107 4.63 -18.97 1.07
N TRP A 108 3.96 -18.00 1.68
CA TRP A 108 4.30 -16.58 1.55
C TRP A 108 5.79 -16.28 1.80
N GLY A 109 6.40 -16.92 2.81
CA GLY A 109 7.83 -16.76 3.11
C GLY A 109 8.77 -17.11 1.95
N ASN A 110 8.37 -18.00 1.03
CA ASN A 110 9.18 -18.37 -0.13
C ASN A 110 9.05 -17.36 -1.28
N VAL A 111 7.92 -16.67 -1.40
CA VAL A 111 7.59 -15.80 -2.53
C VAL A 111 7.68 -14.30 -2.22
N SER A 112 7.65 -13.93 -0.93
CA SER A 112 7.58 -12.54 -0.45
C SER A 112 8.68 -11.65 -1.02
N ASN A 113 9.92 -12.15 -1.08
CA ASN A 113 11.05 -11.39 -1.62
C ASN A 113 10.90 -11.12 -3.12
N TYR A 114 10.42 -12.10 -3.90
CA TYR A 114 10.20 -11.93 -5.34
C TYR A 114 9.05 -10.98 -5.62
N TYR A 115 7.98 -11.05 -4.83
CA TYR A 115 6.83 -10.17 -4.93
C TYR A 115 7.18 -8.72 -4.55
N SER A 116 7.98 -8.54 -3.49
CA SER A 116 8.50 -7.22 -3.08
C SER A 116 9.38 -6.62 -4.18
N ASN A 117 10.28 -7.41 -4.76
CA ASN A 117 11.13 -6.97 -5.88
C ASN A 117 10.31 -6.60 -7.12
N LEU A 118 9.30 -7.40 -7.46
CA LEU A 118 8.37 -7.07 -8.55
C LEU A 118 7.67 -5.74 -8.29
N SER A 119 7.10 -5.55 -7.10
CA SER A 119 6.38 -4.33 -6.72
C SER A 119 7.28 -3.11 -6.82
N HIS A 120 8.46 -3.15 -6.18
CA HIS A 120 9.46 -2.09 -6.24
C HIS A 120 9.92 -1.80 -7.67
N CYS A 121 10.12 -2.83 -8.50
CA CYS A 121 10.51 -2.65 -9.90
C CYS A 121 9.40 -1.92 -10.70
N THR A 122 8.13 -2.26 -10.49
CA THR A 122 7.02 -1.59 -11.17
C THR A 122 6.82 -0.15 -10.70
N GLU A 123 7.02 0.11 -9.41
CA GLU A 123 6.96 1.45 -8.80
C GLU A 123 8.09 2.32 -9.35
N GLU A 124 9.34 1.84 -9.31
CA GLU A 124 10.51 2.56 -9.80
C GLU A 124 10.36 2.99 -11.27
N ILE A 125 9.91 2.09 -12.15
CA ILE A 125 9.73 2.42 -13.58
C ILE A 125 8.58 3.43 -13.76
N SER A 126 7.50 3.31 -12.98
CA SER A 126 6.37 4.25 -13.03
C SER A 126 6.82 5.65 -12.59
N ASP A 127 7.58 5.74 -11.50
CA ASP A 127 8.19 6.98 -10.99
C ASP A 127 9.15 7.61 -12.02
N CYS A 128 9.99 6.80 -12.66
CA CYS A 128 10.91 7.29 -13.69
C CYS A 128 10.15 7.90 -14.87
N LEU A 129 9.02 7.32 -15.27
CA LEU A 129 8.17 7.83 -16.35
C LEU A 129 7.18 8.90 -15.90
N MET A 130 7.19 9.30 -14.63
CA MET A 130 6.22 10.24 -14.02
C MET A 130 4.77 9.77 -14.18
N ILE A 131 4.54 8.44 -14.18
CA ILE A 131 3.22 7.82 -14.22
C ILE A 131 2.84 7.41 -12.80
N PRO A 132 1.65 7.79 -12.29
CA PRO A 132 1.22 7.38 -10.96
C PRO A 132 1.19 5.86 -10.77
N TRP A 133 1.64 5.42 -9.59
CA TRP A 133 1.53 4.05 -9.12
C TRP A 133 0.61 4.00 -7.89
N PRO A 134 -0.33 3.04 -7.79
CA PRO A 134 -0.67 2.04 -8.80
C PRO A 134 -1.45 2.64 -9.98
N ASN A 135 -1.55 1.86 -11.05
CA ASN A 135 -2.33 2.18 -12.25
C ASN A 135 -2.98 0.90 -12.81
N PRO A 136 -4.00 1.01 -13.69
CA PRO A 136 -4.77 -0.15 -14.16
C PRO A 136 -3.94 -1.24 -14.83
N LEU A 137 -2.82 -0.87 -15.48
CA LEU A 137 -1.90 -1.82 -16.10
C LEU A 137 -1.19 -2.66 -15.03
N VAL A 138 -0.69 -2.03 -13.96
CA VAL A 138 -0.06 -2.71 -12.84
C VAL A 138 -1.08 -3.59 -12.11
N GLU A 139 -2.28 -3.07 -11.83
CA GLU A 139 -3.35 -3.83 -11.19
C GLU A 139 -3.67 -5.11 -11.96
N GLN A 140 -3.89 -5.00 -13.28
CA GLN A 140 -4.14 -6.16 -14.13
C GLN A 140 -2.95 -7.15 -14.13
N THR A 141 -1.72 -6.63 -14.18
CA THR A 141 -0.51 -7.46 -14.12
C THR A 141 -0.47 -8.31 -12.84
N PHE A 142 -0.77 -7.71 -11.69
CA PHE A 142 -0.78 -8.43 -10.42
C PHE A 142 -1.92 -9.46 -10.36
N VAL A 143 -3.11 -9.13 -10.86
CA VAL A 143 -4.21 -10.09 -11.00
C VAL A 143 -3.82 -11.28 -11.88
N ASP A 144 -3.16 -11.03 -13.02
CA ASP A 144 -2.71 -12.09 -13.93
C ASP A 144 -1.67 -12.99 -13.25
N ILE A 145 -0.73 -12.42 -12.49
CA ILE A 145 0.24 -13.17 -11.68
C ILE A 145 -0.45 -14.05 -10.64
N HIS A 146 -1.44 -13.51 -9.93
CA HIS A 146 -2.25 -14.27 -8.97
C HIS A 146 -3.00 -15.42 -9.63
N SER A 147 -3.62 -15.17 -10.79
CA SER A 147 -4.31 -16.20 -11.56
C SER A 147 -3.39 -17.31 -12.11
N ARG A 148 -2.11 -17.00 -12.31
CA ARG A 148 -1.12 -17.92 -12.90
C ARG A 148 -0.41 -18.77 -11.86
N PHE A 149 0.08 -18.17 -10.78
CA PHE A 149 0.93 -18.86 -9.80
C PHE A 149 0.23 -19.19 -8.48
N PHE A 150 -0.83 -18.46 -8.13
CA PHE A 150 -1.46 -18.56 -6.81
C PHE A 150 -2.91 -19.05 -6.85
N LYS A 151 -3.42 -19.45 -8.02
CA LYS A 151 -4.82 -19.88 -8.22
C LYS A 151 -5.26 -21.03 -7.32
N GLU A 152 -4.37 -21.97 -7.03
CA GLU A 152 -4.67 -23.14 -6.19
C GLU A 152 -4.23 -22.98 -4.73
N CYS A 153 -3.69 -21.80 -4.37
CA CYS A 153 -3.27 -21.55 -3.01
C CYS A 153 -4.48 -21.28 -2.12
N PRO A 154 -4.47 -21.78 -0.86
CA PRO A 154 -5.52 -21.45 0.09
C PRO A 154 -5.51 -19.94 0.32
N SER A 155 -6.68 -19.31 0.24
CA SER A 155 -6.85 -17.96 0.76
C SER A 155 -6.74 -18.05 2.28
N GLU A 156 -5.55 -17.80 2.81
CA GLU A 156 -5.36 -17.47 4.23
C GLU A 156 -5.99 -16.08 4.45
N GLU A 157 -7.31 -15.97 4.35
CA GLU A 157 -7.97 -14.91 5.08
C GLU A 157 -7.67 -15.19 6.55
N LEU A 158 -7.15 -14.18 7.24
CA LEU A 158 -7.15 -14.12 8.70
C LEU A 158 -8.61 -14.21 9.14
N SER A 159 -9.14 -15.43 9.11
CA SER A 159 -10.50 -15.74 9.50
C SER A 159 -10.57 -15.38 10.97
N ASP A 160 -11.56 -14.56 11.31
CA ASP A 160 -11.84 -14.28 12.71
C ASP A 160 -11.90 -15.63 13.46
N PRO A 161 -11.23 -15.75 14.62
CA PRO A 161 -11.28 -16.98 15.39
C PRO A 161 -12.75 -17.35 15.64
N PRO A 162 -13.11 -18.65 15.59
CA PRO A 162 -14.49 -19.10 15.76
C PRO A 162 -15.19 -18.36 16.91
N PRO A 163 -16.46 -17.93 16.76
CA PRO A 163 -17.14 -17.10 17.77
C PRO A 163 -17.06 -17.65 19.19
N VAL A 164 -17.01 -18.98 19.33
CA VAL A 164 -16.86 -19.68 20.62
C VAL A 164 -15.55 -19.34 21.32
N ILE A 165 -14.44 -19.23 20.59
CA ILE A 165 -13.11 -18.89 21.15
C ILE A 165 -13.12 -17.44 21.63
N VAL A 166 -13.67 -16.52 20.81
CA VAL A 166 -13.82 -15.11 21.18
C VAL A 166 -14.66 -14.96 22.44
N MET A 167 -15.79 -15.67 22.52
CA MET A 167 -16.65 -15.65 23.70
C MET A 167 -15.96 -16.23 24.94
N ALA A 168 -15.18 -17.30 24.81
CA ALA A 168 -14.40 -17.86 25.91
C ALA A 168 -13.38 -16.82 26.43
N LEU A 169 -12.64 -16.16 25.53
CA LEU A 169 -11.67 -15.13 25.88
C LEU A 169 -12.29 -13.91 26.57
N VAL A 170 -13.56 -13.59 26.29
CA VAL A 170 -14.30 -12.51 26.96
C VAL A 170 -14.84 -12.96 28.32
N ILE A 171 -15.36 -14.18 28.44
CA ILE A 171 -15.95 -14.69 29.69
C ILE A 171 -14.87 -14.97 30.75
N THR A 172 -13.69 -15.45 30.34
CA THR A 172 -12.57 -15.74 31.25
C THR A 172 -12.21 -14.57 32.18
N PRO A 173 -11.89 -13.35 31.70
CA PRO A 173 -11.58 -12.23 32.58
C PRO A 173 -12.79 -11.79 33.43
N ILE A 174 -14.02 -11.85 32.89
CA ILE A 174 -15.25 -11.51 33.63
C ILE A 174 -15.43 -12.40 34.87
N CYS A 175 -15.09 -13.69 34.77
CA CYS A 175 -15.19 -14.63 35.89
C CYS A 175 -13.95 -14.60 36.79
N LEU A 176 -12.74 -14.46 36.23
CA LEU A 176 -11.51 -14.53 37.01
C LEU A 176 -11.28 -13.31 37.89
N ILE A 177 -11.63 -12.09 37.42
CA ILE A 177 -11.47 -10.86 38.21
C ILE A 177 -12.25 -10.92 39.55
N PRO A 178 -13.57 -11.20 39.59
CA PRO A 178 -14.31 -11.26 40.86
C PRO A 178 -13.86 -12.41 41.74
N LEU A 179 -13.44 -13.55 41.18
CA LEU A 179 -12.86 -14.65 41.95
C LEU A 179 -11.57 -14.21 42.66
N MET A 180 -10.65 -13.58 41.93
CA MET A 180 -9.39 -13.08 42.50
C MET A 180 -9.64 -12.01 43.57
N VAL A 181 -10.54 -11.05 43.32
CA VAL A 181 -10.91 -10.03 44.31
C VAL A 181 -11.52 -10.68 45.56
N SER A 182 -12.41 -11.66 45.39
CA SER A 182 -13.02 -12.38 46.51
C SER A 182 -11.98 -13.14 47.33
N LEU A 183 -11.01 -13.78 46.67
CA LEU A 183 -9.90 -14.49 47.33
C LEU A 183 -9.01 -13.53 48.12
N VAL A 184 -8.70 -12.35 47.61
CA VAL A 184 -7.91 -11.32 48.33
C VAL A 184 -8.66 -10.81 49.57
N VAL A 185 -9.97 -10.56 49.45
CA VAL A 185 -10.79 -10.11 50.58
C VAL A 185 -10.91 -11.19 51.66
N LEU A 186 -11.06 -12.46 51.25
CA LEU A 186 -11.06 -13.59 52.20
C LEU A 186 -9.71 -13.77 52.88
N LYS A 187 -8.60 -13.64 52.14
CA LYS A 187 -7.24 -13.76 52.69
C LYS A 187 -6.89 -12.64 53.66
N THR A 188 -7.27 -11.41 53.37
CA THR A 188 -7.05 -10.26 54.29
C THR A 188 -7.88 -10.43 55.56
N LYS A 189 -9.16 -10.80 55.46
CA LYS A 189 -10.01 -11.06 56.64
C LYS A 189 -9.50 -12.19 57.54
N ASN A 190 -8.91 -13.24 56.97
CA ASN A 190 -8.38 -14.37 57.73
C ASN A 190 -6.90 -14.22 58.14
N GLY A 191 -6.17 -13.26 57.55
CA GLY A 191 -4.78 -12.96 57.90
C GLY A 191 -4.64 -12.07 59.14
N ASP A 192 -5.60 -11.16 59.36
CA ASP A 192 -5.60 -10.22 60.50
C ASP A 192 -6.10 -10.86 61.81
N GLY A 193 -6.55 -12.14 61.77
CA GLY A 193 -7.02 -12.90 62.93
C GLY A 193 -5.97 -13.85 63.54
N SER A 194 -4.72 -13.77 63.10
CA SER A 194 -3.59 -14.55 63.65
C SER A 194 -2.38 -13.65 63.85
N SER A 195 -2.48 -12.72 64.78
CA SER A 195 -1.36 -12.10 65.51
C SER A 195 -1.85 -11.71 66.91
#